data_AF-A0A3G8LH57-F1
#
_entry.id   AF-A0A3G8LH57-F1
#
_cell.length_a   1.000
_cell.length_b   1.000
_cell.length_c   1.000
_cell.angle_alpha   90.00
_cell.angle_beta   90.00
_cell.angle_gamma   90.00
#
_symmetry.space_group_name_H-M   'P 1'
#
loop_
_entity.id
_entity.type
_entity.pdbx_description
1 polymer ?
#
loop_
_entity_poly.entity_id
_entity_poly.type
_entity_poly.pdbx_seq_one_letter_code
_entity_poly.pdbx_strand_id
1 'polypeptide(L)'
;MINVLNYAENTSAVATKSNNYLLAFAGSLIILIACSFFLLKYIVNFKKSIKKTQEILGKDLVIKYLQGFNFKSNGLVNFLIANILALAAIIFNSVMIGKIINRNEQSNNYFPAFLAMLTFAIIWVFTFNLLVLTIYLISYNVAQYKHKKDLAEELHSLKNEKQLNDFNYPEQIKLDVKKIEQNNPVAPRVLSHFIIFYNNLFKKEMSLIKTYQEYLNQTFKIRFFNESLKIIEDQQKKDLPEETQTKANDSSITSQIEWMKKADDRAKILKETEQLTKMDKKEFNKHYDEYLATVRSQDPLYQQIQKNSWLTYRDGDIEDLFYNSSSPIFYSYDDGKTILEKPLNEFLNEYLENLEKKFFSNK
;
A
#
# COMPACT_ATOMS: atom_id res chain seq x y z
N MET A 1 -50.79 56.50 -51.37
CA MET A 1 -51.40 56.20 -50.05
C MET A 1 -50.68 54.99 -49.50
N ILE A 2 -49.82 55.23 -48.51
CA ILE A 2 -49.22 54.31 -47.52
C ILE A 2 -48.59 52.98 -48.03
N ASN A 3 -47.26 53.00 -48.21
CA ASN A 3 -46.40 51.83 -47.98
C ASN A 3 -45.97 51.87 -46.50
N VAL A 4 -46.44 50.92 -45.70
CA VAL A 4 -45.94 50.71 -44.33
C VAL A 4 -44.62 49.94 -44.45
N LEU A 5 -43.51 50.64 -44.25
CA LEU A 5 -42.20 50.06 -44.03
C LEU A 5 -42.19 49.34 -42.68
N ASN A 6 -42.06 48.02 -42.73
CA ASN A 6 -41.68 47.20 -41.58
C ASN A 6 -40.28 47.62 -41.09
N TYR A 7 -40.24 48.41 -40.04
CA TYR A 7 -39.13 48.41 -39.09
C TYR A 7 -39.20 47.10 -38.30
N ALA A 8 -38.66 46.04 -38.87
CA ALA A 8 -38.21 44.89 -38.07
C ALA A 8 -36.74 45.15 -37.76
N GLU A 9 -36.49 45.62 -36.53
CA GLU A 9 -35.16 45.75 -35.96
C GLU A 9 -34.37 44.45 -36.18
N ASN A 10 -33.26 44.58 -36.92
CA ASN A 10 -32.16 43.65 -36.90
C ASN A 10 -31.58 43.58 -35.48
N THR A 11 -32.17 42.77 -34.61
CA THR A 11 -31.44 42.19 -33.49
C THR A 11 -31.09 40.76 -33.88
N SER A 12 -30.04 40.65 -34.70
CA SER A 12 -29.33 39.39 -34.84
C SER A 12 -28.84 38.99 -33.46
N ALA A 13 -29.48 38.00 -32.84
CA ALA A 13 -28.96 37.33 -31.66
C ALA A 13 -27.57 36.79 -32.04
N VAL A 14 -26.51 37.46 -31.59
CA VAL A 14 -25.14 36.98 -31.67
C VAL A 14 -25.09 35.72 -30.82
N ALA A 15 -25.26 34.57 -31.48
CA ALA A 15 -25.17 33.28 -30.83
C ALA A 15 -23.78 33.15 -30.21
N THR A 16 -23.76 32.97 -28.89
CA THR A 16 -22.61 32.71 -28.01
C THR A 16 -21.96 31.36 -28.36
N LYS A 17 -21.43 31.20 -29.58
CA LYS A 17 -20.81 29.95 -30.08
C LYS A 17 -19.37 29.76 -29.59
N SER A 18 -18.66 30.81 -29.18
CA SER A 18 -17.24 30.73 -28.78
C SER A 18 -16.99 30.08 -27.42
N ASN A 19 -17.99 30.08 -26.52
CA ASN A 19 -17.80 29.61 -25.14
C ASN A 19 -17.66 28.08 -25.01
N ASN A 20 -18.23 27.32 -25.96
CA ASN A 20 -18.23 25.86 -25.88
C ASN A 20 -16.86 25.22 -26.18
N TYR A 21 -16.06 25.82 -27.08
CA TYR A 21 -14.72 25.31 -27.36
C TYR A 21 -13.74 25.65 -26.25
N LEU A 22 -13.86 26.84 -25.63
CA LEU A 22 -13.08 27.22 -24.46
C LEU A 22 -13.33 26.25 -23.30
N LEU A 23 -14.59 25.94 -23.01
CA LEU A 23 -14.96 24.98 -21.95
C LEU A 23 -14.45 23.57 -22.27
N ALA A 24 -14.58 23.10 -23.52
CA ALA A 24 -14.06 21.80 -23.93
C ALA A 24 -12.53 21.74 -23.86
N PHE A 25 -11.84 22.82 -24.23
CA PHE A 25 -10.40 22.94 -24.12
C PHE A 25 -9.96 22.90 -22.65
N ALA A 26 -10.57 23.72 -21.79
CA ALA A 26 -10.29 23.74 -20.36
C ALA A 26 -10.54 22.37 -19.70
N GLY A 27 -11.65 21.71 -20.03
CA GLY A 27 -11.95 20.36 -19.56
C GLY A 27 -10.90 19.33 -19.99
N SER A 28 -10.48 19.36 -21.26
CA SER A 28 -9.41 18.48 -21.76
C SER A 28 -8.07 18.72 -21.05
N LEU A 29 -7.72 19.99 -20.84
CA LEU A 29 -6.50 20.38 -20.15
C LEU A 29 -6.49 19.88 -18.70
N ILE A 30 -7.61 20.01 -17.98
CA ILE A 30 -7.74 19.50 -16.60
C ILE A 30 -7.57 17.97 -16.56
N ILE A 31 -8.19 17.25 -17.49
CA ILE A 31 -8.04 15.78 -17.59
C ILE A 31 -6.58 15.41 -17.86
N LEU A 32 -5.89 16.13 -18.73
CA LEU A 32 -4.47 15.89 -19.03
C LEU A 32 -3.56 16.18 -17.83
N ILE A 33 -3.80 17.26 -17.09
CA ILE A 33 -3.05 17.59 -15.88
C ILE A 33 -3.27 16.51 -14.82
N ALA A 34 -4.52 16.11 -14.58
CA ALA A 34 -4.84 15.05 -13.63
C ALA A 34 -4.20 13.72 -14.04
N CYS A 35 -4.30 13.33 -15.31
CA CYS A 35 -3.65 12.14 -15.86
C CYS A 35 -2.13 12.19 -15.65
N SER A 36 -1.49 13.32 -15.98
CA SER A 36 -0.04 13.50 -15.83
C SER A 36 0.39 13.36 -14.36
N PHE A 37 -0.34 13.95 -13.43
CA PHE A 37 -0.11 13.79 -12.00
C PHE A 37 -0.19 12.32 -11.57
N PHE A 38 -1.24 11.59 -11.99
CA PHE A 38 -1.40 10.18 -11.66
C PHE A 38 -0.27 9.32 -12.22
N LEU A 39 0.13 9.54 -13.48
CA LEU A 39 1.19 8.78 -14.13
C LEU A 39 2.56 9.02 -13.47
N LEU A 40 2.92 10.28 -13.20
CA LEU A 40 4.16 10.62 -12.50
C LEU A 40 4.19 10.05 -11.09
N LYS A 41 3.08 10.21 -10.34
CA LYS A 41 2.95 9.67 -8.99
C LYS A 41 3.06 8.14 -8.98
N TYR A 42 2.50 7.46 -9.98
CA TYR A 42 2.65 6.03 -10.14
C TYR A 42 4.11 5.62 -10.36
N ILE A 43 4.79 6.23 -11.33
CA ILE A 43 6.21 5.91 -11.65
C ILE A 43 7.09 6.02 -10.39
N VAL A 44 6.96 7.13 -9.66
CA VAL A 44 7.75 7.38 -8.44
C VAL A 44 7.49 6.30 -7.39
N ASN A 45 6.22 5.97 -7.13
CA ASN A 45 5.87 5.01 -6.09
C ASN A 45 6.11 3.55 -6.51
N PHE A 46 6.02 3.23 -7.80
CA PHE A 46 6.40 1.93 -8.35
C PHE A 46 7.90 1.68 -8.14
N LYS A 47 8.75 2.66 -8.48
CA LYS A 47 10.19 2.60 -8.22
C LYS A 47 10.51 2.46 -6.73
N LYS A 48 9.84 3.22 -5.86
CA LYS A 48 9.98 3.10 -4.39
C LYS A 48 9.59 1.70 -3.90
N SER A 49 8.51 1.14 -4.44
CA SER A 49 8.01 -0.17 -4.04
C SER A 49 8.97 -1.30 -4.44
N ILE A 50 9.55 -1.23 -5.64
CA ILE A 50 10.61 -2.17 -6.06
C ILE A 50 11.83 -2.05 -5.15
N LYS A 51 12.32 -0.83 -4.93
CA LYS A 51 13.48 -0.60 -4.06
C LYS A 51 13.24 -1.19 -2.67
N LYS A 52 12.08 -0.93 -2.07
CA LYS A 52 11.77 -1.45 -0.72
C LYS A 52 11.63 -2.98 -0.71
N THR A 53 11.05 -3.56 -1.75
CA THR A 53 10.98 -5.03 -1.90
C THR A 53 12.38 -5.66 -1.93
N GLN A 54 13.29 -5.08 -2.71
CA GLN A 54 14.68 -5.55 -2.81
C GLN A 54 15.44 -5.37 -1.49
N GLU A 55 15.23 -4.25 -0.81
CA GLU A 55 15.87 -3.94 0.48
C GLU A 55 15.45 -4.92 1.59
N ILE A 56 14.15 -5.21 1.70
CA ILE A 56 13.61 -6.08 2.77
C ILE A 56 13.91 -7.56 2.52
N LEU A 57 13.77 -8.03 1.27
CA LEU A 57 13.97 -9.44 0.95
C LEU A 57 15.44 -9.79 0.72
N GLY A 58 16.23 -8.86 0.18
CA GLY A 58 17.67 -9.05 -0.03
C GLY A 58 17.98 -10.35 -0.79
N LYS A 59 18.76 -11.24 -0.14
CA LYS A 59 19.19 -12.53 -0.71
C LYS A 59 18.03 -13.49 -0.97
N ASP A 60 16.92 -13.35 -0.22
CA ASP A 60 15.73 -14.16 -0.46
C ASP A 60 15.06 -13.83 -1.78
N LEU A 61 15.36 -12.72 -2.43
CA LEU A 61 14.71 -12.35 -3.68
C LEU A 61 15.44 -12.95 -4.89
N VAL A 62 15.34 -14.27 -5.11
CA VAL A 62 15.99 -14.95 -6.27
C VAL A 62 15.15 -14.92 -7.56
N ILE A 63 13.86 -14.55 -7.45
CA ILE A 63 12.97 -14.33 -8.60
C ILE A 63 12.58 -12.86 -8.72
N LYS A 64 12.12 -12.46 -9.91
CA LYS A 64 11.54 -11.13 -10.11
C LYS A 64 10.18 -11.04 -9.41
N TYR A 65 10.16 -10.50 -8.20
CA TYR A 65 8.97 -10.39 -7.37
C TYR A 65 8.84 -8.98 -6.78
N LEU A 66 7.65 -8.40 -6.88
CA LEU A 66 7.31 -7.10 -6.30
C LEU A 66 6.23 -7.28 -5.24
N GLN A 67 6.52 -6.87 -4.01
CA GLN A 67 5.59 -7.02 -2.89
C GLN A 67 4.24 -6.35 -3.20
N GLY A 68 3.16 -7.09 -2.98
CA GLY A 68 1.80 -6.57 -3.12
C GLY A 68 1.42 -6.15 -4.53
N PHE A 69 2.14 -6.59 -5.56
CA PHE A 69 1.75 -6.37 -6.95
C PHE A 69 0.93 -7.57 -7.46
N ASN A 70 -0.39 -7.49 -7.31
CA ASN A 70 -1.33 -8.52 -7.74
C ASN A 70 -2.63 -7.90 -8.27
N PHE A 71 -3.52 -8.72 -8.83
CA PHE A 71 -4.80 -8.25 -9.41
C PHE A 71 -5.72 -7.51 -8.44
N LYS A 72 -5.57 -7.75 -7.14
CA LYS A 72 -6.37 -7.12 -6.09
C LYS A 72 -5.66 -5.92 -5.46
N SER A 73 -4.47 -5.56 -5.93
CA SER A 73 -3.67 -4.52 -5.28
C SER A 73 -3.98 -3.13 -5.79
N ASN A 74 -3.94 -2.17 -4.87
CA ASN A 74 -4.17 -0.75 -5.19
C ASN A 74 -3.17 -0.23 -6.23
N GLY A 75 -1.95 -0.77 -6.27
CA GLY A 75 -0.96 -0.39 -7.27
C GLY A 75 -1.40 -0.79 -8.68
N LEU A 76 -1.92 -2.00 -8.89
CA LEU A 76 -2.44 -2.38 -10.20
C LEU A 76 -3.68 -1.55 -10.57
N VAL A 77 -4.57 -1.31 -9.61
CA VAL A 77 -5.75 -0.46 -9.83
C VAL A 77 -5.35 0.95 -10.25
N ASN A 78 -4.36 1.55 -9.59
CA ASN A 78 -3.84 2.88 -9.94
C ASN A 78 -3.17 2.90 -11.32
N PHE A 79 -2.45 1.84 -11.69
CA PHE A 79 -1.92 1.68 -13.05
C PHE A 79 -3.04 1.67 -14.09
N LEU A 80 -4.12 0.92 -13.84
CA LEU A 80 -5.27 0.85 -14.74
C LEU A 80 -6.00 2.20 -14.82
N ILE A 81 -6.26 2.86 -13.69
CA ILE A 81 -6.90 4.19 -13.65
C ILE A 81 -6.09 5.21 -14.47
N ALA A 82 -4.77 5.22 -14.33
CA ALA A 82 -3.93 6.16 -15.05
C ALA A 82 -4.00 5.95 -16.57
N ASN A 83 -4.03 4.69 -17.03
CA ASN A 83 -4.22 4.36 -18.45
C ASN A 83 -5.64 4.72 -18.95
N ILE A 84 -6.69 4.47 -18.15
CA ILE A 84 -8.08 4.81 -18.49
C ILE A 84 -8.24 6.32 -18.64
N LEU A 85 -7.69 7.12 -17.73
CA LEU A 85 -7.73 8.58 -17.81
C LEU A 85 -7.04 9.10 -19.08
N ALA A 86 -5.92 8.49 -19.45
CA ALA A 86 -5.19 8.85 -20.64
C ALA A 86 -5.96 8.49 -21.93
N LEU A 87 -6.59 7.31 -21.96
CA LEU A 87 -7.47 6.91 -23.06
C LEU A 87 -8.69 7.84 -23.18
N ALA A 88 -9.28 8.25 -22.06
CA ALA A 88 -10.37 9.21 -22.06
C ALA A 88 -9.94 10.56 -22.66
N ALA A 89 -8.73 11.04 -22.33
CA ALA A 89 -8.16 12.24 -22.94
C ALA A 89 -7.98 12.09 -24.46
N ILE A 90 -7.47 10.94 -24.93
CA ILE A 90 -7.29 10.64 -26.36
C ILE A 90 -8.64 10.65 -27.10
N ILE A 91 -9.64 9.94 -26.57
CA ILE A 91 -10.98 9.85 -27.17
C ILE A 91 -11.62 11.24 -27.21
N PHE A 92 -11.59 11.97 -26.11
CA PHE A 92 -12.19 13.31 -26.02
C PHE A 92 -11.59 14.27 -27.05
N ASN A 93 -10.26 14.35 -27.13
CA ASN A 93 -9.57 15.20 -28.10
C ASN A 93 -9.89 14.79 -29.54
N SER A 94 -9.93 13.48 -29.83
CA SER A 94 -10.27 12.95 -31.15
C SER A 94 -11.69 13.34 -31.58
N VAL A 95 -12.66 13.25 -30.68
CA VAL A 95 -14.06 13.66 -30.93
C VAL A 95 -14.15 15.16 -31.18
N MET A 96 -13.43 15.98 -30.41
CA MET A 96 -13.42 17.44 -30.60
C MET A 96 -12.81 17.85 -31.94
N ILE A 97 -11.71 17.21 -32.35
CA ILE A 97 -11.11 17.40 -33.67
C ILE A 97 -12.11 17.02 -34.77
N GLY A 98 -12.76 15.86 -34.66
CA GLY A 98 -13.78 15.42 -35.61
C GLY A 98 -14.96 16.39 -35.73
N LYS A 99 -15.41 16.97 -34.61
CA LYS A 99 -16.47 18.01 -34.61
C LYS A 99 -16.04 19.28 -35.33
N ILE A 100 -14.80 19.73 -35.15
CA ILE A 100 -14.27 20.93 -35.82
C ILE A 100 -14.14 20.69 -37.32
N ILE A 101 -13.64 19.52 -37.73
CA ILE A 101 -13.52 19.12 -39.14
C ILE A 101 -14.90 19.05 -39.80
N ASN A 102 -15.87 18.36 -39.18
CA ASN A 102 -17.23 18.23 -39.73
C ASN A 102 -17.98 19.56 -39.85
N ARG A 103 -17.55 20.60 -39.12
CA ARG A 103 -18.08 21.96 -39.21
C ARG A 103 -17.30 22.86 -40.18
N ASN A 104 -16.25 22.35 -40.82
CA ASN A 104 -15.31 23.13 -41.64
C ASN A 104 -14.71 24.35 -40.89
N GLU A 105 -14.49 24.19 -39.58
CA GLU A 105 -13.95 25.23 -38.69
C GLU A 105 -12.43 25.02 -38.43
N GLN A 106 -11.65 24.47 -39.38
CA GLN A 106 -10.22 24.19 -39.13
C GLN A 106 -9.38 25.44 -38.85
N SER A 107 -9.83 26.63 -39.27
CA SER A 107 -9.21 27.91 -38.93
C SER A 107 -9.46 28.35 -37.48
N ASN A 108 -10.26 27.61 -36.71
CA ASN A 108 -10.51 27.88 -35.30
C ASN A 108 -9.22 27.72 -34.48
N ASN A 109 -8.88 28.73 -33.69
CA ASN A 109 -7.68 28.76 -32.84
C ASN A 109 -7.55 27.56 -31.89
N TYR A 110 -8.65 26.87 -31.53
CA TYR A 110 -8.62 25.69 -30.67
C TYR A 110 -8.26 24.39 -31.42
N PHE A 111 -8.39 24.34 -32.76
CA PHE A 111 -8.04 23.16 -33.55
C PHE A 111 -6.59 22.69 -33.35
N PRO A 112 -5.55 23.54 -33.52
CA PRO A 112 -4.18 23.13 -33.25
C PRO A 112 -3.96 22.75 -31.79
N ALA A 113 -4.69 23.34 -30.86
CA ALA A 113 -4.58 23.02 -29.44
C ALA A 113 -5.10 21.60 -29.12
N PHE A 114 -6.27 21.23 -29.64
CA PHE A 114 -6.77 19.84 -29.50
C PHE A 114 -5.86 18.82 -30.20
N LEU A 115 -5.27 19.18 -31.34
CA LEU A 115 -4.30 18.32 -32.04
C LEU A 115 -3.02 18.10 -31.21
N ALA A 116 -2.50 19.17 -30.59
CA ALA A 116 -1.35 19.10 -29.70
C ALA A 116 -1.65 18.26 -28.45
N MET A 117 -2.82 18.46 -27.82
CA MET A 117 -3.26 17.68 -26.66
C MET A 117 -3.45 16.20 -26.98
N LEU A 118 -4.02 15.86 -28.14
CA LEU A 118 -4.12 14.48 -28.62
C LEU A 118 -2.73 13.84 -28.77
N THR A 119 -1.83 14.53 -29.47
CA THR A 119 -0.47 14.05 -29.73
C THR A 119 0.28 13.83 -28.42
N PHE A 120 0.18 14.79 -27.50
CA PHE A 120 0.76 14.68 -26.16
C PHE A 120 0.19 13.47 -25.40
N ALA A 121 -1.14 13.29 -25.37
CA ALA A 121 -1.77 12.17 -24.67
C ALA A 121 -1.28 10.81 -25.19
N ILE A 122 -1.19 10.64 -26.51
CA ILE A 122 -0.70 9.41 -27.13
C ILE A 122 0.76 9.14 -26.74
N ILE A 123 1.64 10.12 -26.93
CA ILE A 123 3.07 10.00 -26.58
C ILE A 123 3.22 9.67 -25.10
N TRP A 124 2.43 10.31 -24.24
CA TRP A 124 2.53 10.16 -22.79
C TRP A 124 2.12 8.76 -22.32
N VAL A 125 1.06 8.16 -22.89
CA VAL A 125 0.67 6.77 -22.61
C VAL A 125 1.77 5.79 -22.99
N PHE A 126 2.33 5.93 -24.20
CA PHE A 126 3.42 5.06 -24.64
C PHE A 126 4.65 5.22 -23.75
N THR A 127 5.04 6.46 -23.47
CA THR A 127 6.18 6.78 -22.62
C THR A 127 6.01 6.22 -21.21
N PHE A 128 4.82 6.35 -20.62
CA PHE A 128 4.50 5.81 -19.31
C PHE A 128 4.66 4.30 -19.25
N ASN A 129 4.01 3.57 -20.16
CA ASN A 129 4.05 2.11 -20.17
C ASN A 129 5.49 1.59 -20.42
N LEU A 130 6.22 2.25 -21.31
CA LEU A 130 7.62 1.94 -21.58
C LEU A 130 8.51 2.23 -20.36
N LEU A 131 8.27 3.32 -19.63
CA LEU A 131 8.97 3.64 -18.38
C LEU A 131 8.71 2.60 -17.29
N VAL A 132 7.45 2.18 -17.08
CA VAL A 132 7.10 1.15 -16.09
C VAL A 132 7.82 -0.16 -16.41
N LEU A 133 7.78 -0.58 -17.68
CA LEU A 133 8.49 -1.77 -18.15
C LEU A 133 10.01 -1.64 -17.96
N THR A 134 10.57 -0.49 -18.34
CA THR A 134 12.01 -0.22 -18.23
C THR A 134 12.48 -0.24 -16.78
N ILE A 135 11.72 0.39 -15.87
CA ILE A 135 12.00 0.35 -14.42
C ILE A 135 12.00 -1.09 -13.93
N TYR A 136 10.98 -1.88 -14.28
CA TYR A 136 10.92 -3.28 -13.90
C TYR A 136 12.12 -4.08 -14.44
N LEU A 137 12.45 -3.93 -15.72
CA LEU A 137 13.56 -4.67 -16.34
C LEU A 137 14.92 -4.28 -15.74
N ILE A 138 15.21 -2.98 -15.59
CA ILE A 138 16.49 -2.50 -15.06
C ILE A 138 16.65 -2.90 -13.60
N SER A 139 15.61 -2.71 -12.77
CA SER A 139 15.68 -3.05 -11.35
C SER A 139 15.96 -4.53 -11.11
N TYR A 140 15.49 -5.41 -11.99
CA TYR A 140 15.75 -6.85 -11.92
C TYR A 140 16.79 -7.35 -12.94
N ASN A 141 17.70 -6.48 -13.42
CA ASN A 141 18.83 -6.85 -14.28
C ASN A 141 20.16 -7.02 -13.50
N VAL A 142 20.08 -7.32 -12.21
CA VAL A 142 21.25 -7.58 -11.35
C VAL A 142 21.73 -9.03 -11.55
N ALA A 143 23.00 -9.33 -11.26
CA ALA A 143 23.59 -10.67 -11.40
C ALA A 143 22.72 -11.79 -10.78
N GLN A 144 22.09 -11.49 -9.64
CA GLN A 144 21.12 -12.35 -8.94
C GLN A 144 19.96 -12.85 -9.83
N TYR A 145 19.64 -12.16 -10.93
CA TYR A 145 18.53 -12.49 -11.84
C TYR A 145 18.97 -12.82 -13.28
N LYS A 146 20.26 -12.68 -13.59
CA LYS A 146 20.80 -12.86 -14.95
C LYS A 146 20.99 -14.33 -15.31
N HIS A 147 21.31 -15.15 -14.32
CA HIS A 147 21.44 -16.59 -14.52
C HIS A 147 20.05 -17.20 -14.38
N LYS A 148 19.44 -17.58 -15.51
CA LYS A 148 18.19 -18.36 -15.55
C LYS A 148 18.45 -19.79 -15.07
N LYS A 149 18.90 -19.96 -13.83
CA LYS A 149 18.94 -21.30 -13.23
C LYS A 149 17.52 -21.72 -12.86
N ASP A 150 17.33 -23.03 -12.75
CA ASP A 150 16.09 -23.58 -12.22
C ASP A 150 15.84 -22.98 -10.82
N LEU A 151 14.61 -22.57 -10.53
CA LEU A 151 14.25 -22.05 -9.21
C LEU A 151 14.61 -23.07 -8.12
N ALA A 152 14.47 -24.37 -8.38
CA ALA A 152 14.86 -25.40 -7.43
C ALA A 152 16.36 -25.34 -7.09
N GLU A 153 17.23 -25.14 -8.09
CA GLU A 153 18.68 -25.02 -7.88
C GLU A 153 19.06 -23.76 -7.12
N GLU A 154 18.42 -22.62 -7.43
CA GLU A 154 18.64 -21.36 -6.70
C GLU A 154 18.22 -21.48 -5.24
N LEU A 155 17.09 -22.16 -4.97
CA LEU A 155 16.64 -22.41 -3.60
C LEU A 155 17.60 -23.35 -2.84
N HIS A 156 18.15 -24.36 -3.50
CA HIS A 156 19.17 -25.22 -2.91
C HIS A 156 20.47 -24.45 -2.62
N SER A 157 20.88 -23.55 -3.52
CA SER A 157 22.03 -22.66 -3.30
C SER A 157 21.79 -21.72 -2.12
N LEU A 158 20.60 -21.12 -2.04
CA LEU A 158 20.22 -20.21 -0.96
C LEU A 158 20.17 -20.92 0.41
N LYS A 159 19.66 -22.15 0.44
CA LYS A 159 19.68 -23.02 1.63
C LYS A 159 21.10 -23.22 2.17
N ASN A 160 22.04 -23.53 1.28
CA ASN A 160 23.44 -23.73 1.64
C ASN A 160 24.10 -22.43 2.11
N GLU A 161 23.83 -21.31 1.45
CA GLU A 161 24.35 -20.00 1.84
C GLU A 161 23.89 -19.58 3.24
N LYS A 162 22.63 -19.90 3.59
CA LYS A 162 22.05 -19.62 4.91
C LYS A 162 22.51 -20.58 6.01
N GLN A 163 23.25 -21.64 5.68
CA GLN A 163 23.71 -22.66 6.62
C GLN A 163 22.57 -23.27 7.46
N LEU A 164 21.40 -23.47 6.85
CA LEU A 164 20.26 -24.09 7.50
C LEU A 164 20.53 -25.60 7.67
N ASN A 165 21.06 -25.97 8.84
CA ASN A 165 21.39 -27.36 9.18
C ASN A 165 20.43 -27.98 10.20
N ASP A 166 19.63 -27.16 10.89
CA ASP A 166 18.61 -27.60 11.84
C ASP A 166 17.21 -27.48 11.21
N PHE A 167 16.58 -28.63 10.97
CA PHE A 167 15.21 -28.74 10.44
C PHE A 167 14.21 -29.16 11.52
N ASN A 168 14.49 -28.84 12.79
CA ASN A 168 13.50 -28.97 13.84
C ASN A 168 12.46 -27.85 13.73
N TYR A 169 11.25 -28.20 13.29
CA TYR A 169 10.10 -27.31 13.18
C TYR A 169 8.81 -28.05 13.56
N PRO A 170 7.80 -27.36 14.11
CA PRO A 170 6.52 -27.96 14.43
C PRO A 170 5.73 -28.29 13.15
N GLU A 171 5.08 -29.45 13.09
CA GLU A 171 4.29 -29.81 11.90
C GLU A 171 3.14 -28.85 11.65
N GLN A 172 2.49 -28.39 12.72
CA GLN A 172 1.38 -27.46 12.68
C GLN A 172 1.51 -26.40 13.75
N ILE A 173 0.93 -25.24 13.46
CA ILE A 173 0.73 -24.16 14.42
C ILE A 173 -0.77 -23.91 14.49
N LYS A 174 -1.33 -23.82 15.70
CA LYS A 174 -2.72 -23.44 15.94
C LYS A 174 -2.77 -22.18 16.78
N LEU A 175 -3.64 -21.25 16.40
CA LEU A 175 -3.87 -20.01 17.13
C LEU A 175 -5.10 -20.16 18.02
N ASP A 176 -5.04 -19.66 19.25
CA ASP A 176 -6.24 -19.43 20.05
C ASP A 176 -6.85 -18.10 19.64
N VAL A 177 -7.61 -18.12 18.54
CA VAL A 177 -8.20 -16.94 17.92
C VAL A 177 -9.06 -16.14 18.91
N LYS A 178 -9.79 -16.82 19.81
CA LYS A 178 -10.67 -16.15 20.77
C LYS A 178 -9.89 -15.29 21.75
N LYS A 179 -8.77 -15.80 22.27
CA LYS A 179 -7.90 -15.04 23.18
C LYS A 179 -7.15 -13.90 22.48
N ILE A 180 -6.76 -14.12 21.22
CA ILE A 180 -6.11 -13.07 20.43
C ILE A 180 -7.12 -11.95 20.13
N GLU A 181 -8.34 -12.28 19.70
CA GLU A 181 -9.39 -11.30 19.38
C GLU A 181 -9.69 -10.35 20.55
N GLN A 182 -9.56 -10.81 21.80
CA GLN A 182 -9.77 -9.99 23.00
C GLN A 182 -8.75 -8.86 23.14
N ASN A 183 -7.50 -9.07 22.69
CA ASN A 183 -6.40 -8.11 22.84
C ASN A 183 -6.08 -7.37 21.53
N ASN A 184 -6.34 -8.02 20.40
CA ASN A 184 -6.11 -7.53 19.07
C ASN A 184 -7.12 -8.19 18.10
N PRO A 185 -8.26 -7.56 17.82
CA PRO A 185 -9.35 -8.12 17.00
C PRO A 185 -8.98 -8.32 15.53
N VAL A 186 -7.89 -7.72 15.05
CA VAL A 186 -7.49 -7.76 13.64
C VAL A 186 -6.27 -8.59 13.34
N ALA A 187 -5.41 -8.82 14.34
CA ALA A 187 -4.30 -9.77 14.22
C ALA A 187 -4.74 -11.15 13.68
N PRO A 188 -5.87 -11.76 14.10
CA PRO A 188 -6.29 -13.06 13.58
C PRO A 188 -6.49 -13.09 12.06
N ARG A 189 -6.90 -11.97 11.44
CA ARG A 189 -7.06 -11.87 9.98
C ARG A 189 -5.74 -12.11 9.27
N VAL A 190 -4.67 -11.45 9.71
CA VAL A 190 -3.34 -11.57 9.11
C VAL A 190 -2.69 -12.90 9.49
N LEU A 191 -2.73 -13.25 10.78
CA LEU A 191 -2.08 -14.44 11.31
C LEU A 191 -2.69 -15.73 10.78
N SER A 192 -4.01 -15.77 10.54
CA SER A 192 -4.65 -16.95 9.95
C SER A 192 -4.12 -17.25 8.55
N HIS A 193 -3.88 -16.24 7.70
CA HIS A 193 -3.27 -16.45 6.39
C HIS A 193 -1.87 -17.06 6.49
N PHE A 194 -1.06 -16.58 7.44
CA PHE A 194 0.29 -17.11 7.69
C PHE A 194 0.21 -18.57 8.12
N ILE A 195 -0.61 -18.86 9.14
CA ILE A 195 -0.74 -20.22 9.67
C ILE A 195 -1.33 -21.20 8.66
N ILE A 196 -2.33 -20.78 7.86
CA ILE A 196 -2.89 -21.61 6.80
C ILE A 196 -1.81 -21.99 5.77
N PHE A 197 -0.98 -21.03 5.36
CA PHE A 197 0.12 -21.30 4.44
C PHE A 197 1.14 -22.27 5.06
N TYR A 198 1.61 -21.99 6.27
CA TYR A 198 2.57 -22.83 6.99
C TYR A 198 2.06 -24.27 7.14
N ASN A 199 0.82 -24.46 7.57
CA ASN A 199 0.23 -25.77 7.80
C ASN A 199 0.00 -26.55 6.50
N ASN A 200 -0.14 -25.85 5.37
CA ASN A 200 -0.43 -26.45 4.07
C ASN A 200 0.77 -26.48 3.11
N LEU A 201 1.97 -26.09 3.56
CA LEU A 201 3.15 -25.89 2.72
C LEU A 201 3.51 -27.10 1.82
N PHE A 202 3.31 -28.32 2.33
CA PHE A 202 3.61 -29.56 1.62
C PHE A 202 2.40 -30.25 0.99
N LYS A 203 1.20 -29.65 1.09
CA LYS A 203 0.03 -30.20 0.39
C LYS A 203 0.23 -30.00 -1.11
N LYS A 204 0.02 -31.06 -1.90
CA LYS A 204 0.37 -31.20 -3.33
C LYS A 204 -0.27 -30.18 -4.30
N GLU A 205 -0.99 -29.18 -3.80
CA GLU A 205 -1.87 -28.32 -4.60
C GLU A 205 -1.17 -27.06 -5.16
N MET A 206 0.01 -26.68 -4.65
CA MET A 206 0.72 -25.46 -5.08
C MET A 206 2.00 -25.74 -5.87
N SER A 207 2.15 -25.06 -7.01
CA SER A 207 3.40 -25.02 -7.78
C SER A 207 4.52 -24.32 -7.01
N LEU A 208 5.78 -24.74 -7.20
CA LEU A 208 6.96 -24.17 -6.54
C LEU A 208 7.02 -22.64 -6.58
N ILE A 209 6.74 -22.04 -7.76
CA ILE A 209 6.77 -20.58 -7.95
C ILE A 209 5.75 -19.89 -7.02
N LYS A 210 4.52 -20.40 -6.96
CA LYS A 210 3.46 -19.84 -6.08
C LYS A 210 3.82 -20.01 -4.60
N THR A 211 4.28 -21.19 -4.21
CA THR A 211 4.71 -21.44 -2.84
C THR A 211 5.83 -20.50 -2.43
N TYR A 212 6.79 -20.27 -3.33
CA TYR A 212 7.90 -19.37 -3.06
C TYR A 212 7.48 -17.89 -3.05
N GLN A 213 6.59 -17.46 -3.94
CA GLN A 213 6.02 -16.11 -3.89
C GLN A 213 5.29 -15.85 -2.56
N GLU A 214 4.56 -16.83 -2.04
CA GLU A 214 3.90 -16.70 -0.74
C GLU A 214 4.89 -16.69 0.42
N TYR A 215 5.95 -17.51 0.35
CA TYR A 215 7.09 -17.43 1.29
C TYR A 215 7.71 -16.02 1.29
N LEU A 216 7.96 -15.43 0.12
CA LEU A 216 8.48 -14.06 0.00
C LEU A 216 7.50 -13.02 0.53
N ASN A 217 6.21 -13.18 0.27
CA ASN A 217 5.17 -12.29 0.77
C ASN A 217 5.18 -12.22 2.30
N GLN A 218 5.20 -13.36 2.97
CA GLN A 218 5.19 -13.42 4.44
C GLN A 218 6.51 -12.97 5.04
N THR A 219 7.64 -13.39 4.44
CA THR A 219 8.98 -12.94 4.83
C THR A 219 9.09 -11.42 4.73
N PHE A 220 8.61 -10.82 3.63
CA PHE A 220 8.56 -9.38 3.47
C PHE A 220 7.75 -8.73 4.58
N LYS A 221 6.52 -9.22 4.82
CA LYS A 221 5.60 -8.60 5.78
C LYS A 221 6.15 -8.57 7.20
N ILE A 222 6.74 -9.69 7.63
CA ILE A 222 7.32 -9.82 8.96
C ILE A 222 8.56 -8.95 9.12
N ARG A 223 9.49 -8.97 8.15
CA ARG A 223 10.69 -8.13 8.20
C ARG A 223 10.36 -6.64 8.13
N PHE A 224 9.42 -6.25 7.28
CA PHE A 224 8.96 -4.87 7.18
C PHE A 224 8.27 -4.39 8.45
N PHE A 225 7.46 -5.26 9.09
CA PHE A 225 6.88 -5.01 10.41
C PHE A 225 7.98 -4.75 11.45
N ASN A 226 8.96 -5.64 11.59
CA ASN A 226 10.02 -5.48 12.58
C ASN A 226 10.89 -4.24 12.32
N GLU A 227 11.24 -3.97 11.06
CA GLU A 227 12.01 -2.77 10.71
C GLU A 227 11.22 -1.50 11.08
N SER A 228 9.94 -1.45 10.72
CA SER A 228 9.11 -0.28 10.99
C SER A 228 8.84 -0.11 12.49
N LEU A 229 8.62 -1.21 13.23
CA LEU A 229 8.47 -1.19 14.68
C LEU A 229 9.72 -0.63 15.35
N LYS A 230 10.91 -1.06 14.93
CA LYS A 230 12.18 -0.54 15.44
C LYS A 230 12.33 0.97 15.18
N ILE A 231 12.00 1.44 13.98
CA ILE A 231 12.06 2.88 13.64
C ILE A 231 11.11 3.67 14.55
N ILE A 232 9.89 3.16 14.77
CA ILE A 232 8.87 3.78 15.62
C ILE A 232 9.37 3.86 17.07
N GLU A 233 9.89 2.75 17.61
CA GLU A 233 10.44 2.71 18.97
C GLU A 233 11.65 3.64 19.14
N ASP A 234 12.54 3.70 18.15
CA ASP A 234 13.71 4.59 18.17
C ASP A 234 13.31 6.08 18.08
N GLN A 235 12.23 6.40 17.36
CA GLN A 235 11.65 7.75 17.32
C GLN A 235 10.99 8.11 18.66
N GLN A 236 10.20 7.21 19.23
CA GLN A 236 9.59 7.41 20.55
C GLN A 236 10.64 7.61 21.65
N LYS A 237 11.78 6.91 21.59
CA LYS A 237 12.91 7.10 22.51
C LYS A 237 13.58 8.46 22.38
N LYS A 238 13.57 9.07 21.19
CA LYS A 238 14.14 10.41 20.95
C LYS A 238 13.20 11.53 21.34
N ASP A 239 11.88 11.30 21.26
CA ASP A 239 10.85 12.25 21.67
C ASP A 239 10.56 12.19 23.18
N LEU A 240 11.05 11.16 23.88
CA LEU A 240 11.16 11.18 25.33
C LEU A 240 12.27 12.18 25.72
N PRO A 241 11.97 13.23 26.51
CA PRO A 241 13.02 14.11 26.99
C PRO A 241 14.07 13.25 27.69
N GLU A 242 15.32 13.38 27.28
CA GLU A 242 16.45 12.78 28.00
C GLU A 242 16.25 13.08 29.49
N GLU A 243 16.29 12.05 30.34
CA GLU A 243 16.51 12.25 31.76
C GLU A 243 17.79 13.06 31.88
N THR A 244 17.62 14.37 32.04
CA THR A 244 18.72 15.29 32.21
C THR A 244 19.21 15.07 33.62
N GLN A 245 20.05 14.04 33.79
CA GLN A 245 20.99 14.05 34.89
C GLN A 245 21.76 15.36 34.76
N THR A 246 21.66 16.19 35.79
CA THR A 246 22.24 17.54 35.95
C THR A 246 21.60 18.71 35.18
N LYS A 247 20.59 19.37 35.77
CA LYS A 247 20.79 20.59 36.58
C LYS A 247 19.47 21.02 37.23
N ALA A 248 19.58 21.40 38.51
CA ALA A 248 18.50 21.89 39.36
C ALA A 248 17.92 23.23 38.87
N ASN A 249 16.64 23.42 39.19
CA ASN A 249 15.83 24.66 39.17
C ASN A 249 15.17 25.08 37.84
N ASP A 250 14.06 24.42 37.50
CA ASP A 250 12.78 24.91 36.92
C ASP A 250 12.12 23.71 36.19
N SER A 251 10.87 23.29 36.37
CA SER A 251 9.68 23.78 37.07
C SER A 251 8.76 22.58 37.36
N SER A 252 8.33 22.39 38.61
CA SER A 252 7.51 21.24 39.05
C SER A 252 6.11 21.18 38.43
N ILE A 253 5.66 22.28 37.82
CA ILE A 253 4.31 22.43 37.27
C ILE A 253 4.24 21.85 35.86
N THR A 254 5.28 22.02 35.03
CA THR A 254 5.24 21.57 33.63
C THR A 254 5.30 20.05 33.53
N SER A 255 6.15 19.42 34.35
CA SER A 255 6.21 17.95 34.48
C SER A 255 4.95 17.36 35.11
N GLN A 256 4.31 18.07 36.05
CA GLN A 256 2.99 17.69 36.58
C GLN A 256 1.88 17.83 35.53
N ILE A 257 1.86 18.90 34.72
CA ILE A 257 0.87 19.08 33.65
C ILE A 257 1.02 17.99 32.59
N GLU A 258 2.25 17.60 32.25
CA GLU A 258 2.53 16.57 31.26
C GLU A 258 2.22 15.16 31.78
N TRP A 259 2.49 14.90 33.06
CA TRP A 259 2.04 13.69 33.74
C TRP A 259 0.53 13.63 33.86
N MET A 260 -0.14 14.76 34.18
CA MET A 260 -1.59 14.86 34.23
C MET A 260 -2.20 14.65 32.86
N LYS A 261 -1.63 15.19 31.77
CA LYS A 261 -2.07 14.89 30.40
C LYS A 261 -1.92 13.41 30.07
N LYS A 262 -0.77 12.79 30.37
CA LYS A 262 -0.56 11.35 30.15
C LYS A 262 -1.48 10.48 31.00
N ALA A 263 -1.78 10.90 32.23
CA ALA A 263 -2.72 10.22 33.13
C ALA A 263 -4.17 10.39 32.67
N ASP A 264 -4.54 11.55 32.14
CA ASP A 264 -5.87 11.85 31.60
C ASP A 264 -6.08 11.13 30.26
N ASP A 265 -5.07 11.08 29.39
CA ASP A 265 -5.07 10.27 28.17
C ASP A 265 -5.16 8.78 28.51
N ARG A 266 -4.42 8.29 29.52
CA ARG A 266 -4.54 6.91 30.00
C ARG A 266 -5.90 6.62 30.63
N ALA A 267 -6.46 7.56 31.40
CA ALA A 267 -7.78 7.43 32.03
C ALA A 267 -8.90 7.49 30.99
N LYS A 268 -8.73 8.28 29.92
CA LYS A 268 -9.63 8.37 28.78
C LYS A 268 -9.56 7.09 27.95
N ILE A 269 -8.36 6.58 27.67
CA ILE A 269 -8.17 5.26 27.04
C ILE A 269 -8.80 4.17 27.92
N LEU A 270 -8.59 4.15 29.23
CA LEU A 270 -9.18 3.16 30.14
C LEU A 270 -10.71 3.26 30.21
N LYS A 271 -11.29 4.47 30.25
CA LYS A 271 -12.75 4.68 30.17
C LYS A 271 -13.33 4.27 28.81
N GLU A 272 -12.64 4.58 27.72
CA GLU A 272 -13.01 4.14 26.38
C GLU A 272 -12.89 2.61 26.26
N THR A 273 -11.89 2.00 26.90
CA THR A 273 -11.70 0.53 26.94
C THR A 273 -12.78 -0.18 27.78
N GLU A 274 -13.20 0.41 28.90
CA GLU A 274 -14.33 -0.09 29.69
C GLU A 274 -15.65 -0.01 28.92
N GLN A 275 -15.84 1.00 28.07
CA GLN A 275 -17.02 1.11 27.21
C GLN A 275 -16.98 0.14 26.01
N LEU A 276 -15.78 -0.18 25.49
CA LEU A 276 -15.60 -1.17 24.42
C LEU A 276 -15.98 -2.60 24.83
N THR A 277 -15.85 -2.96 26.12
CA THR A 277 -16.26 -4.30 26.62
C THR A 277 -17.78 -4.53 26.62
N LYS A 278 -18.59 -3.50 26.38
CA LYS A 278 -20.07 -3.57 26.35
C LYS A 278 -20.66 -3.43 24.94
N MET A 279 -19.82 -3.30 23.91
CA MET A 279 -20.25 -2.93 22.55
C MET A 279 -20.41 -4.16 21.65
N ASP A 280 -21.38 -4.15 20.73
CA ASP A 280 -21.60 -5.26 19.78
C ASP A 280 -20.47 -5.32 18.72
N LYS A 281 -20.14 -6.52 18.23
CA LYS A 281 -18.99 -6.78 17.33
C LYS A 281 -19.05 -5.93 16.05
N LYS A 282 -20.25 -5.59 15.59
CA LYS A 282 -20.47 -4.76 14.39
C LYS A 282 -20.21 -3.26 14.64
N GLU A 283 -20.54 -2.79 15.82
CA GLU A 283 -20.35 -1.40 16.25
C GLU A 283 -18.88 -1.15 16.61
N PHE A 284 -18.23 -2.15 17.24
CA PHE A 284 -16.78 -2.18 17.41
C PHE A 284 -16.03 -2.07 16.08
N ASN A 285 -16.40 -2.87 15.06
CA ASN A 285 -15.75 -2.81 13.75
C ASN A 285 -15.90 -1.44 13.07
N LYS A 286 -17.04 -0.77 13.27
CA LYS A 286 -17.26 0.58 12.75
C LYS A 286 -16.38 1.61 13.48
N HIS A 287 -16.29 1.55 14.81
CA HIS A 287 -15.40 2.40 15.58
C HIS A 287 -13.91 2.11 15.31
N TYR A 288 -13.57 0.87 14.99
CA TYR A 288 -12.24 0.44 14.55
C TYR A 288 -11.86 1.07 13.20
N ASP A 289 -12.76 1.01 12.21
CA ASP A 289 -12.55 1.65 10.91
C ASP A 289 -12.43 3.18 11.07
N GLU A 290 -13.24 3.77 11.96
CA GLU A 290 -13.18 5.20 12.29
C GLU A 290 -11.87 5.58 13.01
N TYR A 291 -11.40 4.80 13.99
CA TYR A 291 -10.16 5.05 14.74
C TYR A 291 -8.91 4.92 13.86
N LEU A 292 -8.82 3.88 13.02
CA LEU A 292 -7.76 3.74 12.02
C LEU A 292 -7.77 4.90 11.02
N ALA A 293 -8.97 5.31 10.58
CA ALA A 293 -9.12 6.39 9.61
C ALA A 293 -8.85 7.79 10.20
N THR A 294 -9.01 8.02 11.51
CA THR A 294 -8.97 9.37 12.10
C THR A 294 -7.81 9.64 13.03
N VAL A 295 -7.43 8.72 13.93
CA VAL A 295 -6.41 8.99 14.95
C VAL A 295 -5.02 8.58 14.46
N ARG A 296 -4.89 7.38 13.90
CA ARG A 296 -3.59 6.87 13.43
C ARG A 296 -3.18 7.38 12.06
N SER A 297 -4.14 7.73 11.21
CA SER A 297 -3.86 8.39 9.92
C SER A 297 -3.21 9.77 10.09
N GLN A 298 -3.41 10.38 11.26
CA GLN A 298 -2.89 11.70 11.60
C GLN A 298 -1.60 11.64 12.44
N ASP A 299 -1.23 10.45 12.94
CA ASP A 299 0.01 10.27 13.70
C ASP A 299 1.22 10.18 12.75
N PRO A 300 2.14 11.17 12.78
CA PRO A 300 3.32 11.16 11.92
C PRO A 300 4.20 9.92 12.10
N LEU A 301 4.18 9.32 13.30
CA LEU A 301 4.97 8.15 13.65
C LEU A 301 4.55 6.90 12.84
N TYR A 302 3.25 6.78 12.54
CA TYR A 302 2.66 5.64 11.83
C TYR A 302 2.45 5.93 10.32
N GLN A 303 2.81 7.12 9.84
CA GLN A 303 2.65 7.50 8.42
C GLN A 303 3.40 6.55 7.46
N GLN A 304 4.48 5.93 7.92
CA GLN A 304 5.30 5.03 7.11
C GLN A 304 4.72 3.61 6.94
N ILE A 305 3.69 3.25 7.70
CA ILE A 305 3.03 1.94 7.69
C ILE A 305 1.56 2.01 7.28
N GLN A 306 0.96 3.21 7.33
CA GLN A 306 -0.40 3.44 6.87
C GLN A 306 -0.57 2.95 5.43
N LYS A 307 -1.71 2.29 5.17
CA LYS A 307 -2.06 1.78 3.85
C LYS A 307 -1.98 2.90 2.83
N ASN A 308 -1.22 2.66 1.76
CA ASN A 308 -1.00 3.65 0.73
C ASN A 308 -1.36 3.05 -0.63
N SER A 309 -2.36 3.62 -1.30
CA SER A 309 -2.81 3.08 -2.58
C SER A 309 -1.73 3.12 -3.67
N TRP A 310 -0.74 4.00 -3.53
CA TRP A 310 0.35 4.17 -4.49
C TRP A 310 1.56 3.25 -4.23
N LEU A 311 1.77 2.82 -2.99
CA LEU A 311 2.87 1.95 -2.60
C LEU A 311 2.36 0.52 -2.43
N THR A 312 2.81 -0.40 -3.28
CA THR A 312 2.24 -1.76 -3.32
C THR A 312 2.50 -2.57 -2.06
N TYR A 313 3.55 -2.23 -1.31
CA TYR A 313 3.95 -2.95 -0.10
C TYR A 313 3.27 -2.45 1.19
N ARG A 314 2.60 -1.29 1.16
CA ARG A 314 1.82 -0.76 2.30
C ARG A 314 0.36 -1.16 2.12
N ASP A 315 0.08 -2.42 2.40
CA ASP A 315 -1.26 -3.01 2.32
C ASP A 315 -1.96 -3.05 3.69
N GLY A 316 -3.22 -3.50 3.70
CA GLY A 316 -4.00 -3.58 4.94
C GLY A 316 -3.48 -4.62 5.92
N ASP A 317 -2.78 -5.66 5.47
CA ASP A 317 -2.25 -6.67 6.38
C ASP A 317 -1.09 -6.09 7.20
N ILE A 318 -0.24 -5.27 6.59
CA ILE A 318 0.79 -4.54 7.34
C ILE A 318 0.16 -3.59 8.36
N GLU A 319 -0.82 -2.79 7.94
CA GLU A 319 -1.48 -1.82 8.82
C GLU A 319 -2.15 -2.49 10.03
N ASP A 320 -2.79 -3.63 9.83
CA ASP A 320 -3.40 -4.45 10.88
C ASP A 320 -2.39 -4.92 11.94
N LEU A 321 -1.18 -5.34 11.52
CA LEU A 321 -0.16 -5.82 12.46
C LEU A 321 0.23 -4.72 13.47
N PHE A 322 0.11 -3.46 13.07
CA PHE A 322 0.37 -2.33 13.95
C PHE A 322 -0.82 -1.95 14.82
N TYR A 323 -2.01 -2.55 14.66
CA TYR A 323 -3.19 -2.24 15.51
C TYR A 323 -2.86 -2.29 17.00
N ASN A 324 -2.18 -3.34 17.43
CA ASN A 324 -1.59 -3.42 18.75
C ASN A 324 -0.32 -4.29 18.65
N SER A 325 0.83 -3.65 18.44
CA SER A 325 2.11 -4.35 18.25
C SER A 325 2.59 -5.09 19.50
N SER A 326 2.06 -4.74 20.67
CA SER A 326 2.40 -5.35 21.96
C SER A 326 1.40 -6.42 22.39
N SER A 327 0.39 -6.75 21.56
CA SER A 327 -0.61 -7.74 21.94
C SER A 327 0.00 -9.13 22.07
N PRO A 328 -0.32 -9.90 23.14
CA PRO A 328 0.10 -11.28 23.25
C PRO A 328 -0.60 -12.16 22.22
N ILE A 329 0.15 -13.09 21.65
CA ILE A 329 -0.33 -14.11 20.73
C ILE A 329 -0.30 -15.46 21.44
N PHE A 330 -1.47 -16.12 21.45
CA PHE A 330 -1.67 -17.42 22.06
C PHE A 330 -1.68 -18.50 21.00
N TYR A 331 -0.77 -19.47 21.09
CA TYR A 331 -0.60 -20.50 20.08
C TYR A 331 -0.17 -21.85 20.67
N SER A 332 -0.25 -22.90 19.86
CA SER A 332 0.13 -24.27 20.23
C SER A 332 0.71 -25.02 19.04
N TYR A 333 1.63 -25.94 19.34
CA TYR A 333 2.25 -26.88 18.39
C TYR A 333 1.70 -28.31 18.49
N ASP A 334 0.97 -28.61 19.56
CA ASP A 334 0.57 -29.96 19.97
C ASP A 334 -0.96 -30.12 20.06
N ASP A 335 -1.67 -29.43 19.16
CA ASP A 335 -3.13 -29.43 19.08
C ASP A 335 -3.84 -28.95 20.37
N GLY A 336 -3.31 -27.87 20.95
CA GLY A 336 -3.91 -27.19 22.09
C GLY A 336 -3.61 -27.82 23.45
N LYS A 337 -2.74 -28.84 23.52
CA LYS A 337 -2.32 -29.43 24.81
C LYS A 337 -1.45 -28.47 25.61
N THR A 338 -0.54 -27.77 24.94
CA THR A 338 0.31 -26.73 25.52
C THR A 338 -0.02 -25.39 24.86
N ILE A 339 -0.41 -24.40 25.66
CA ILE A 339 -0.63 -23.03 25.20
C ILE A 339 0.62 -22.23 25.49
N LEU A 340 1.24 -21.71 24.43
CA LEU A 340 2.33 -20.77 24.48
C LEU A 340 1.79 -19.35 24.31
N GLU A 341 2.48 -18.40 24.93
CA GLU A 341 2.16 -16.98 24.87
C GLU A 341 3.43 -16.20 24.57
N LYS A 342 3.38 -15.36 23.52
CA LYS A 342 4.46 -14.44 23.17
C LYS A 342 3.93 -13.10 22.67
N PRO A 343 4.66 -12.00 22.87
CA PRO A 343 4.41 -10.75 22.16
C PRO A 343 4.35 -10.95 20.64
N LEU A 344 3.54 -10.15 19.93
CA LEU A 344 3.35 -10.29 18.47
C LEU A 344 4.66 -10.29 17.67
N ASN A 345 5.58 -9.38 17.95
CA ASN A 345 6.88 -9.32 17.27
C ASN A 345 7.72 -10.59 17.50
N GLU A 346 7.77 -11.10 18.72
CA GLU A 346 8.49 -12.33 19.06
C GLU A 346 7.85 -13.55 18.41
N PHE A 347 6.52 -13.64 18.43
CA PHE A 347 5.78 -14.70 17.76
C PHE A 347 6.04 -14.69 16.25
N LEU A 348 6.01 -13.52 15.60
CA LEU A 348 6.27 -13.40 14.16
C LEU A 348 7.70 -13.79 13.79
N ASN A 349 8.68 -13.50 14.65
CA ASN A 349 10.07 -13.93 14.46
C ASN A 349 10.21 -15.44 14.55
N GLU A 350 9.67 -16.06 15.60
CA GLU A 350 9.68 -17.52 15.77
C GLU A 350 8.89 -18.21 14.65
N TYR A 351 7.77 -17.63 14.23
CA TYR A 351 7.01 -18.10 13.08
C TYR A 351 7.86 -18.07 11.81
N LEU A 352 8.58 -16.97 11.55
CA LEU A 352 9.43 -16.84 10.36
C LEU A 352 10.58 -17.85 10.36
N GLU A 353 11.23 -18.05 11.51
CA GLU A 353 12.27 -19.07 11.68
C GLU A 353 11.74 -20.48 11.38
N ASN A 354 10.58 -20.83 11.94
CA ASN A 354 9.93 -22.12 11.67
C ASN A 354 9.52 -22.25 10.20
N LEU A 355 8.95 -21.19 9.60
CA LEU A 355 8.55 -21.16 8.20
C LEU A 355 9.76 -21.38 7.29
N GLU A 356 10.88 -20.74 7.58
CA GLU A 356 12.13 -20.88 6.85
C GLU A 356 12.66 -22.32 6.93
N LYS A 357 12.79 -22.88 8.13
CA LYS A 357 13.21 -24.28 8.32
C LYS A 357 12.30 -25.24 7.56
N LYS A 358 10.98 -25.07 7.68
CA LYS A 358 9.99 -25.92 7.00
C LYS A 358 10.02 -25.74 5.48
N PHE A 359 10.21 -24.53 4.97
CA PHE A 359 10.27 -24.29 3.53
C PHE A 359 11.50 -24.95 2.89
N PHE A 360 12.66 -24.84 3.52
CA PHE A 360 13.92 -25.37 3.00
C PHE A 360 14.19 -26.83 3.35
N SER A 361 13.43 -27.47 4.25
CA SER A 361 13.63 -28.89 4.57
C SER A 361 13.34 -29.81 3.38
N ASN A 362 12.47 -29.38 2.47
CA ASN A 362 12.05 -30.12 1.27
C ASN A 362 12.62 -29.51 -0.02
N LYS A 363 13.80 -28.88 0.06
CA LYS A 363 14.49 -28.18 -1.04
C LYS A 363 15.95 -28.57 -1.12
#